data_AF-A0A357LYW3-F1
#
_entry.id   AF-A0A357LYW3-F1
#
_cell.length_a   1.000
_cell.length_b   1.000
_cell.length_c   1.000
_cell.angle_alpha   90.00
_cell.angle_beta   90.00
_cell.angle_gamma   90.00
#
_symmetry.space_group_name_H-M   'P 1'
#
loop_
_entity.id
_entity.type
_entity.pdbx_description
1 polymer ?
#
loop_
_entity_poly.entity_id
_entity_poly.type
_entity_poly.pdbx_seq_one_letter_code
_entity_poly.pdbx_strand_id
1 'polypeptide(L)'
;DFGHGAGFYLNATQAPWDKNYRMYDYVVNELPEIVEAEFPVTAARAISGHSMGGHGAITIGLKNPGRYRSISAFSPICHPLDCPWGDKALRRYLGDDRTLWEKYDSVELMKKAQIQLPMLVDQGLADSFLEEQLKPETLEAAAAETSYPLTLRQHEGYDHSYFFISSFIEDHLRFHAQYLK
;
A
#
# COMPACT_ATOMS: atom_id res chain seq x y z
N ASP A 1 -13.67 -14.91 -12.02
CA ASP A 1 -12.53 -13.99 -11.92
C ASP A 1 -12.32 -13.41 -10.54
N PHE A 2 -11.81 -14.22 -9.60
CA PHE A 2 -11.12 -13.72 -8.42
C PHE A 2 -9.71 -14.30 -8.49
N GLY A 3 -8.71 -13.50 -8.16
CA GLY A 3 -7.31 -13.90 -8.28
C GLY A 3 -6.52 -13.10 -9.32
N HIS A 4 -6.82 -13.28 -10.61
CA HIS A 4 -6.07 -12.60 -11.68
C HIS A 4 -6.17 -11.07 -11.57
N GLY A 5 -5.02 -10.39 -11.47
CA GLY A 5 -4.96 -8.93 -11.29
C GLY A 5 -5.35 -8.43 -9.89
N ALA A 6 -5.62 -9.32 -8.94
CA ALA A 6 -6.14 -8.98 -7.60
C ALA A 6 -5.38 -9.70 -6.48
N GLY A 7 -4.04 -9.75 -6.56
CA GLY A 7 -3.19 -10.48 -5.62
C GLY A 7 -3.03 -9.84 -4.23
N PHE A 8 -3.51 -8.61 -4.05
CA PHE A 8 -3.59 -7.90 -2.76
C PHE A 8 -2.28 -7.78 -1.96
N TYR A 9 -1.13 -8.02 -2.60
CA TYR A 9 0.22 -7.89 -2.01
C TYR A 9 0.40 -8.66 -0.68
N LEU A 10 -0.22 -9.84 -0.60
CA LEU A 10 -0.14 -10.75 0.55
C LEU A 10 0.44 -12.11 0.15
N ASN A 11 0.74 -12.93 1.17
CA ASN A 11 0.98 -14.36 0.99
C ASN A 11 -0.26 -15.11 1.44
N ALA A 12 -1.00 -15.69 0.49
CA ALA A 12 -2.18 -16.46 0.78
C ALA A 12 -1.84 -17.74 1.55
N THR A 13 -2.74 -18.14 2.45
CA THR A 13 -2.65 -19.37 3.25
C THR A 13 -3.77 -20.36 2.94
N GLN A 14 -4.85 -19.89 2.29
CA GLN A 14 -5.98 -20.72 1.92
C GLN A 14 -5.83 -21.30 0.51
N ALA A 15 -6.19 -22.58 0.36
CA ALA A 15 -6.26 -23.23 -0.95
C ALA A 15 -7.40 -22.64 -1.82
N PRO A 16 -7.24 -22.56 -3.16
CA PRO A 16 -6.06 -22.98 -3.94
C PRO A 16 -5.00 -21.89 -4.09
N TRP A 17 -5.15 -20.74 -3.40
CA TRP A 17 -4.36 -19.54 -3.60
C TRP A 17 -2.96 -19.65 -3.01
N ASP A 18 -2.83 -20.38 -1.90
CA ASP A 18 -1.57 -20.74 -1.22
C ASP A 18 -0.46 -21.23 -2.17
N LYS A 19 -0.82 -21.83 -3.31
CA LYS A 19 0.15 -22.32 -4.31
C LYS A 19 0.88 -21.22 -5.07
N ASN A 20 0.22 -20.09 -5.37
CA ASN A 20 0.76 -19.09 -6.32
C ASN A 20 0.65 -17.64 -5.84
N TYR A 21 -0.23 -17.34 -4.88
CA TYR A 21 -0.53 -15.98 -4.45
C TYR A 21 0.42 -15.57 -3.32
N ARG A 22 1.71 -15.44 -3.68
CA ARG A 22 2.80 -15.03 -2.80
C ARG A 22 3.36 -13.66 -3.19
N MET A 23 2.45 -12.72 -3.47
CA MET A 23 2.83 -11.40 -3.98
C MET A 23 3.62 -10.58 -2.97
N TYR A 24 3.40 -10.79 -1.67
CA TYR A 24 4.24 -10.15 -0.65
C TYR A 24 5.68 -10.63 -0.78
N ASP A 25 5.94 -11.94 -0.78
CA ASP A 25 7.31 -12.46 -0.90
C ASP A 25 7.96 -12.05 -2.23
N TYR A 26 7.20 -12.09 -3.32
CA TYR A 26 7.69 -11.69 -4.64
C TYR A 26 8.14 -10.23 -4.68
N VAL A 27 7.29 -9.29 -4.23
CA VAL A 27 7.60 -7.86 -4.27
C VAL A 27 8.66 -7.48 -3.24
N VAL A 28 8.68 -8.16 -2.09
CA VAL A 28 9.59 -7.83 -1.00
C VAL A 28 10.97 -8.43 -1.24
N ASN A 29 11.09 -9.66 -1.74
CA ASN A 29 12.37 -10.39 -1.82
C ASN A 29 12.80 -10.68 -3.26
N GLU A 30 12.05 -11.51 -3.98
CA GLU A 30 12.50 -12.08 -5.26
C GLU A 30 12.74 -11.00 -6.33
N LEU A 31 11.78 -10.08 -6.51
CA LEU A 31 11.91 -9.03 -7.52
C LEU A 31 13.06 -8.05 -7.20
N PRO A 32 13.20 -7.51 -5.98
CA PRO A 32 14.37 -6.69 -5.63
C PRO A 32 15.71 -7.41 -5.81
N GLU A 33 15.81 -8.69 -5.46
CA GLU A 33 17.03 -9.48 -5.64
C GLU A 33 17.44 -9.58 -7.11
N ILE A 34 16.47 -9.83 -8.02
CA ILE A 34 16.71 -9.84 -9.47
C ILE A 34 17.12 -8.45 -9.95
N VAL A 35 16.42 -7.40 -9.52
CA VAL A 35 16.70 -6.03 -9.98
C VAL A 35 18.10 -5.59 -9.56
N GLU A 36 18.52 -5.91 -8.34
CA GLU A 36 19.85 -5.55 -7.83
C GLU A 36 21.00 -6.36 -8.45
N ALA A 37 20.71 -7.58 -8.92
CA ALA A 37 21.69 -8.39 -9.65
C ALA A 37 21.88 -7.91 -11.10
N GLU A 38 20.80 -7.47 -11.76
CA GLU A 38 20.80 -7.25 -13.22
C GLU A 38 20.94 -5.77 -13.63
N PHE A 39 20.65 -4.82 -12.74
CA PHE A 39 20.64 -3.39 -13.07
C PHE A 39 21.61 -2.58 -12.20
N PRO A 40 22.12 -1.43 -12.69
CA PRO A 40 23.03 -0.57 -11.93
C PRO A 40 22.28 0.27 -10.87
N VAL A 41 21.65 -0.41 -9.92
CA VAL A 41 20.92 0.20 -8.79
C VAL A 41 21.71 0.07 -7.49
N THR A 42 21.26 0.78 -6.46
CA THR A 42 21.77 0.60 -5.09
C THR A 42 20.75 -0.17 -4.25
N ALA A 43 21.11 -0.55 -3.02
CA ALA A 43 20.17 -1.12 -2.06
C ALA A 43 19.16 -0.09 -1.49
N ALA A 44 19.23 1.19 -1.87
CA ALA A 44 18.27 2.21 -1.44
C ALA A 44 16.95 2.03 -2.20
N ARG A 45 15.84 1.87 -1.46
CA ARG A 45 14.53 1.58 -2.03
C ARG A 45 13.48 2.58 -1.52
N ALA A 46 12.55 2.94 -2.37
CA ALA A 46 11.29 3.58 -2.01
C ALA A 46 10.16 2.79 -2.65
N ILE A 47 8.95 2.90 -2.11
CA ILE A 47 7.80 2.14 -2.61
C ILE A 47 6.60 3.04 -2.82
N SER A 48 5.91 2.83 -3.93
CA SER A 48 4.70 3.55 -4.30
C SER A 48 3.70 2.62 -4.97
N GLY A 49 2.43 3.03 -5.02
CA GLY A 49 1.41 2.30 -5.76
C GLY A 49 0.07 3.02 -5.79
N HIS A 50 -0.84 2.48 -6.59
CA HIS A 50 -2.19 2.99 -6.79
C HIS A 50 -3.25 1.99 -6.32
N SER A 51 -4.27 2.43 -5.56
CA SER A 51 -5.40 1.58 -5.16
C SER A 51 -4.95 0.36 -4.34
N MET A 52 -5.22 -0.86 -4.80
CA MET A 52 -4.63 -2.09 -4.25
C MET A 52 -3.09 -2.03 -4.20
N GLY A 53 -2.45 -1.38 -5.18
CA GLY A 53 -1.01 -1.10 -5.16
C GLY A 53 -0.59 -0.12 -4.08
N GLY A 54 -1.41 0.88 -3.79
CA GLY A 54 -1.17 1.83 -2.69
C GLY A 54 -1.26 1.13 -1.33
N HIS A 55 -2.25 0.25 -1.19
CA HIS A 55 -2.35 -0.69 -0.06
C HIS A 55 -1.08 -1.54 0.10
N GLY A 56 -0.63 -2.17 -0.99
CA GLY A 56 0.60 -2.96 -1.00
C GLY A 56 1.81 -2.13 -0.59
N ALA A 57 1.98 -0.95 -1.16
CA ALA A 57 3.10 -0.06 -0.86
C ALA A 57 3.16 0.32 0.62
N ILE A 58 2.03 0.74 1.20
CA ILE A 58 1.96 1.15 2.61
C ILE A 58 2.21 -0.05 3.54
N THR A 59 1.50 -1.17 3.35
CA THR A 59 1.66 -2.35 4.21
C THR A 59 3.06 -2.94 4.11
N ILE A 60 3.65 -3.03 2.92
CA ILE A 60 5.03 -3.51 2.73
C ILE A 60 6.03 -2.56 3.41
N GLY A 61 5.89 -1.25 3.23
CA GLY A 61 6.78 -0.27 3.84
C GLY A 61 6.77 -0.35 5.37
N LEU A 62 5.58 -0.47 5.97
CA LEU A 62 5.40 -0.57 7.42
C LEU A 62 5.91 -1.89 8.00
N LYS A 63 5.78 -3.01 7.27
CA LYS A 63 6.22 -4.35 7.72
C LYS A 63 7.72 -4.59 7.58
N ASN A 64 8.42 -3.77 6.81
CA ASN A 64 9.85 -3.92 6.54
C ASN A 64 10.63 -2.67 7.00
N PRO A 65 10.61 -2.36 8.31
CA PRO A 65 11.27 -1.18 8.85
C PRO A 65 12.77 -1.21 8.47
N GLY A 66 13.27 -0.09 7.93
CA GLY A 66 14.65 0.05 7.46
C GLY A 66 14.94 -0.45 6.04
N ARG A 67 14.00 -1.18 5.40
CA ARG A 67 14.19 -1.65 4.00
C ARG A 67 13.86 -0.59 2.96
N TYR A 68 12.91 0.29 3.28
CA TYR A 68 12.45 1.39 2.42
C TYR A 68 12.72 2.73 3.10
N ARG A 69 13.02 3.76 2.30
CA ARG A 69 13.34 5.11 2.79
C ARG A 69 12.14 6.07 2.79
N SER A 70 11.14 5.81 1.96
CA SER A 70 9.91 6.60 1.86
C SER A 70 8.79 5.78 1.21
N ILE A 71 7.55 6.12 1.53
CA ILE A 71 6.33 5.47 1.04
C ILE A 71 5.47 6.53 0.38
N SER A 72 4.87 6.23 -0.77
CA SER A 72 3.77 7.05 -1.28
C SER A 72 2.64 6.23 -1.85
N ALA A 73 1.44 6.81 -2.01
CA ALA A 73 0.34 6.12 -2.65
C ALA A 73 -0.67 7.08 -3.31
N PHE A 74 -1.29 6.60 -4.39
CA PHE A 74 -2.46 7.22 -5.00
C PHE A 74 -3.71 6.41 -4.66
N SER A 75 -4.75 7.08 -4.17
CA SER A 75 -6.05 6.46 -3.85
C SER A 75 -5.94 5.10 -3.14
N PRO A 76 -5.13 4.94 -2.06
CA PRO A 76 -4.88 3.63 -1.46
C PRO A 76 -6.13 3.04 -0.80
N ILE A 77 -6.26 1.70 -0.82
CA ILE A 77 -7.15 0.99 0.10
C ILE A 77 -6.51 1.03 1.49
N CYS A 78 -6.98 1.93 2.34
CA CYS A 78 -6.32 2.22 3.62
C CYS A 78 -6.62 1.19 4.71
N HIS A 79 -7.88 0.80 4.83
CA HIS A 79 -8.34 -0.06 5.92
C HIS A 79 -9.12 -1.27 5.39
N PRO A 80 -8.46 -2.24 4.73
CA PRO A 80 -9.12 -3.42 4.18
C PRO A 80 -9.86 -4.28 5.23
N LEU A 81 -9.59 -4.14 6.51
CA LEU A 81 -10.44 -4.72 7.57
C LEU A 81 -11.86 -4.14 7.57
N ASP A 82 -12.03 -2.89 7.13
CA ASP A 82 -13.28 -2.13 7.14
C ASP A 82 -13.75 -1.74 5.73
N CYS A 83 -13.50 -2.57 4.72
CA CYS A 83 -14.09 -2.34 3.39
C CYS A 83 -14.48 -3.63 2.65
N PRO A 84 -15.47 -3.58 1.73
CA PRO A 84 -15.95 -4.77 1.03
C PRO A 84 -14.87 -5.49 0.21
N TRP A 85 -13.97 -4.76 -0.46
CA TRP A 85 -12.87 -5.38 -1.20
C TRP A 85 -11.91 -6.12 -0.28
N GLY A 86 -11.60 -5.54 0.87
CA GLY A 86 -10.72 -6.14 1.86
C GLY A 86 -11.34 -7.37 2.51
N ASP A 87 -12.61 -7.33 2.97
CA ASP A 87 -13.28 -8.52 3.52
C ASP A 87 -13.29 -9.66 2.49
N LYS A 88 -13.67 -9.37 1.24
CA LYS A 88 -13.70 -10.38 0.17
C LYS A 88 -12.30 -10.96 -0.10
N ALA A 89 -11.27 -10.11 -0.18
CA ALA A 89 -9.93 -10.55 -0.53
C ALA A 89 -9.26 -11.31 0.61
N LEU A 90 -9.23 -10.71 1.80
CA LEU A 90 -8.56 -11.25 2.98
C LEU A 90 -9.22 -12.53 3.47
N ARG A 91 -10.56 -12.62 3.44
CA ARG A 91 -11.27 -13.87 3.76
C ARG A 91 -10.87 -15.01 2.83
N ARG A 92 -10.82 -14.75 1.52
CA ARG A 92 -10.49 -15.79 0.53
C ARG A 92 -9.03 -16.21 0.57
N TYR A 93 -8.11 -15.29 0.86
CA TYR A 93 -6.68 -15.58 0.84
C TYR A 93 -6.14 -16.05 2.20
N LEU A 94 -6.67 -15.55 3.31
CA LEU A 94 -6.14 -15.77 4.66
C LEU A 94 -7.09 -16.60 5.55
N GLY A 95 -8.37 -16.72 5.17
CA GLY A 95 -9.40 -17.40 5.95
C GLY A 95 -10.18 -16.44 6.86
N ASP A 96 -11.02 -16.98 7.74
CA ASP A 96 -11.94 -16.19 8.56
C ASP A 96 -11.30 -15.55 9.81
N ASP A 97 -10.06 -15.90 10.13
CA ASP A 97 -9.32 -15.32 11.26
C ASP A 97 -8.86 -13.89 10.94
N ARG A 98 -9.65 -12.91 11.39
CA ARG A 98 -9.38 -11.48 11.20
C ARG A 98 -8.10 -11.01 11.87
N THR A 99 -7.55 -11.74 12.85
CA THR A 99 -6.26 -11.36 13.45
C THR A 99 -5.10 -11.52 12.45
N LEU A 100 -5.25 -12.40 11.46
CA LEU A 100 -4.29 -12.54 10.36
C LEU A 100 -4.39 -11.39 9.35
N TRP A 101 -5.57 -10.77 9.25
CA TRP A 101 -5.85 -9.69 8.31
C TRP A 101 -5.16 -8.40 8.74
N GLU A 102 -5.04 -8.15 10.04
CA GLU A 102 -4.31 -7.00 10.61
C GLU A 102 -2.85 -6.91 10.12
N LYS A 103 -2.25 -8.05 9.73
CA LYS A 103 -0.89 -8.10 9.15
C LYS A 103 -0.81 -7.58 7.72
N TYR A 104 -1.95 -7.22 7.12
CA TYR A 104 -2.13 -6.71 5.78
C TYR A 104 -3.19 -5.60 5.82
N ASP A 105 -3.13 -4.72 6.80
CA ASP A 105 -3.99 -3.55 6.91
C ASP A 105 -3.15 -2.33 7.31
N SER A 106 -3.24 -1.25 6.53
CA SER A 106 -2.35 -0.10 6.70
C SER A 106 -2.60 0.65 8.01
N VAL A 107 -3.86 0.74 8.45
CA VAL A 107 -4.25 1.41 9.70
C VAL A 107 -3.70 0.64 10.89
N GLU A 108 -3.92 -0.68 10.91
CA GLU A 108 -3.46 -1.54 12.01
C GLU A 108 -1.92 -1.62 12.08
N LEU A 109 -1.25 -1.65 10.93
CA LEU A 109 0.20 -1.63 10.87
C LEU A 109 0.78 -0.28 11.28
N MET A 110 0.18 0.83 10.88
CA MET A 110 0.64 2.18 11.23
C MET A 110 0.59 2.40 12.75
N LYS A 111 -0.49 1.96 13.40
CA LYS A 111 -0.64 2.00 14.86
C LYS A 111 0.46 1.24 15.62
N LYS A 112 1.04 0.22 14.99
CA LYS A 112 2.07 -0.67 15.57
C LYS A 112 3.48 -0.33 15.08
N ALA A 113 3.65 0.68 14.22
CA ALA A 113 4.92 0.98 13.58
C ALA A 113 5.96 1.52 14.58
N GLN A 114 7.11 0.85 14.66
CA GLN A 114 8.22 1.28 15.52
C GLN A 114 9.16 2.27 14.82
N ILE A 115 9.28 2.18 13.50
CA ILE A 115 10.03 3.10 12.66
C ILE A 115 9.04 3.83 11.76
N GLN A 116 9.08 5.16 11.82
CA GLN A 116 8.23 6.02 11.03
C GLN A 116 8.97 6.47 9.78
N LEU A 117 8.43 6.13 8.61
CA LEU A 117 8.92 6.57 7.31
C LEU A 117 8.09 7.75 6.81
N PRO A 118 8.69 8.75 6.15
CA PRO A 118 7.92 9.82 5.50
C PRO A 118 6.95 9.19 4.51
N MET A 119 5.68 9.60 4.58
CA MET A 119 4.60 9.07 3.76
C MET A 119 3.83 10.19 3.04
N LEU A 120 3.61 10.02 1.74
CA LEU A 120 2.79 10.93 0.92
C LEU A 120 1.60 10.17 0.32
N VAL A 121 0.38 10.63 0.56
CA VAL A 121 -0.83 10.07 -0.04
C VAL A 121 -1.58 11.15 -0.79
N ASP A 122 -1.98 10.84 -2.01
CA ASP A 122 -2.81 11.68 -2.84
C ASP A 122 -4.15 10.98 -3.10
N GLN A 123 -5.25 11.68 -2.84
CA GLN A 123 -6.61 11.18 -3.00
C GLN A 123 -7.47 12.14 -3.82
N GLY A 124 -8.10 11.64 -4.88
CA GLY A 124 -9.16 12.36 -5.60
C GLY A 124 -10.48 12.36 -4.81
N LEU A 125 -11.13 13.52 -4.67
CA LEU A 125 -12.42 13.66 -3.97
C LEU A 125 -13.64 13.31 -4.83
N ALA A 126 -13.47 13.17 -6.15
CA ALA A 126 -14.50 12.66 -7.06
C ALA A 126 -14.31 11.16 -7.38
N ASP A 127 -13.45 10.48 -6.61
CA ASP A 127 -13.20 9.04 -6.74
C ASP A 127 -14.41 8.23 -6.30
N SER A 128 -14.98 7.42 -7.20
CA SER A 128 -16.19 6.65 -6.91
C SER A 128 -15.99 5.54 -5.88
N PHE A 129 -14.75 5.22 -5.51
CA PHE A 129 -14.42 4.20 -4.51
C PHE A 129 -14.09 4.79 -3.13
N LEU A 130 -14.03 6.12 -3.01
CA LEU A 130 -13.55 6.86 -1.84
C LEU A 130 -14.15 6.35 -0.52
N GLU A 131 -15.47 6.48 -0.38
CA GLU A 131 -16.19 6.21 0.87
C GLU A 131 -16.30 4.72 1.20
N GLU A 132 -16.53 3.89 0.18
CA GLU A 132 -16.82 2.48 0.37
C GLU A 132 -15.55 1.64 0.52
N GLN A 133 -14.50 1.95 -0.25
CA GLN A 133 -13.32 1.08 -0.39
C GLN A 133 -12.03 1.70 0.13
N LEU A 134 -11.79 2.99 -0.13
CA LEU A 134 -10.47 3.60 0.07
C LEU A 134 -10.27 4.09 1.49
N LYS A 135 -11.26 4.80 2.04
CA LYS A 135 -11.32 5.26 3.43
C LYS A 135 -10.06 5.98 3.93
N PRO A 136 -9.51 6.96 3.19
CA PRO A 136 -8.27 7.69 3.55
C PRO A 136 -8.32 8.37 4.92
N GLU A 137 -9.50 8.78 5.38
CA GLU A 137 -9.74 9.37 6.69
C GLU A 137 -9.33 8.44 7.84
N THR A 138 -9.43 7.13 7.65
CA THR A 138 -8.99 6.15 8.66
C THR A 138 -7.47 6.11 8.80
N LEU A 139 -6.74 6.29 7.69
CA LEU A 139 -5.28 6.37 7.68
C LEU A 139 -4.81 7.68 8.31
N GLU A 140 -5.47 8.79 7.99
CA GLU A 140 -5.20 10.10 8.58
C GLU A 140 -5.40 10.09 10.10
N ALA A 141 -6.49 9.48 10.57
CA ALA A 141 -6.76 9.33 12.00
C ALA A 141 -5.67 8.49 12.71
N ALA A 142 -5.24 7.39 12.10
CA ALA A 142 -4.16 6.55 12.65
C ALA A 142 -2.82 7.28 12.68
N ALA A 143 -2.53 8.09 11.65
CA ALA A 143 -1.34 8.91 11.61
C ALA A 143 -1.36 9.98 12.69
N ALA A 144 -2.49 10.65 12.90
CA ALA A 144 -2.66 11.65 13.96
C ALA A 144 -2.49 11.02 15.36
N GLU A 145 -3.10 9.86 15.61
CA GLU A 145 -2.99 9.12 16.88
C GLU A 145 -1.53 8.77 17.22
N THR A 146 -0.75 8.38 16.21
CA THR A 146 0.64 7.93 16.39
C THR A 146 1.70 8.99 16.09
N SER A 147 1.28 10.20 15.73
CA SER A 147 2.16 11.24 15.18
C SER A 147 3.01 10.75 13.99
N TYR A 148 2.46 9.85 13.17
CA TYR A 148 3.13 9.33 11.99
C TYR A 148 3.30 10.45 10.95
N PRO A 149 4.47 10.59 10.29
CA PRO A 149 4.75 11.65 9.31
C PRO A 149 4.06 11.39 7.97
N LEU A 150 2.72 11.46 7.97
CA LEU A 150 1.86 11.37 6.80
C LEU A 150 1.51 12.76 6.29
N THR A 151 1.75 13.00 5.00
CA THR A 151 1.13 14.09 4.25
C THR A 151 0.04 13.50 3.38
N LEU A 152 -1.23 13.79 3.69
CA LEU A 152 -2.38 13.39 2.89
C LEU A 152 -2.93 14.62 2.15
N ARG A 153 -2.99 14.54 0.81
CA ARG A 153 -3.48 15.60 -0.07
C ARG A 153 -4.80 15.17 -0.71
N GLN A 154 -5.82 16.00 -0.55
CA GLN A 154 -7.14 15.78 -1.14
C GLN A 154 -7.36 16.72 -2.33
N HIS A 155 -7.83 16.17 -3.45
CA HIS A 155 -7.92 16.89 -4.72
C HIS A 155 -9.35 16.92 -5.24
N GLU A 156 -9.96 18.10 -5.23
CA GLU A 156 -11.30 18.32 -5.76
C GLU A 156 -11.39 18.00 -7.26
N GLY A 157 -12.46 17.29 -7.67
CA GLY A 157 -12.74 16.99 -9.07
C GLY A 157 -11.91 15.85 -9.69
N TYR A 158 -10.94 15.30 -8.97
CA TYR A 158 -10.12 14.18 -9.44
C TYR A 158 -10.74 12.82 -9.07
N ASP A 159 -10.66 11.88 -10.01
CA ASP A 159 -11.22 10.53 -9.92
C ASP A 159 -10.15 9.46 -9.61
N HIS A 160 -10.50 8.18 -9.77
CA HIS A 160 -9.61 7.02 -9.55
C HIS A 160 -8.69 6.70 -10.75
N SER A 161 -8.75 7.48 -11.82
CA SER A 161 -8.16 7.09 -13.10
C SER A 161 -6.67 7.44 -13.17
N TYR A 162 -6.02 6.95 -14.23
CA TYR A 162 -4.65 7.37 -14.53
C TYR A 162 -4.54 8.85 -14.91
N PHE A 163 -5.64 9.57 -15.22
CA PHE A 163 -5.58 11.03 -15.37
C PHE A 163 -5.20 11.68 -14.04
N PHE A 164 -5.85 11.28 -12.94
CA PHE A 164 -5.48 11.72 -11.61
C PHE A 164 -4.02 11.41 -11.27
N ILE A 165 -3.60 10.16 -11.45
CA ILE A 165 -2.21 9.75 -11.19
C ILE A 165 -1.22 10.60 -12.00
N SER A 166 -1.48 10.78 -13.29
CA SER A 166 -0.58 11.51 -14.19
C SER A 166 -0.42 12.99 -13.81
N SER A 167 -1.44 13.62 -13.22
CA SER A 167 -1.39 15.01 -12.77
C SER A 167 -0.41 15.24 -11.62
N PHE A 168 -0.14 14.21 -10.82
CA PHE A 168 0.60 14.34 -9.56
C PHE A 168 1.79 13.37 -9.43
N ILE A 169 2.04 12.51 -10.41
CA ILE A 169 3.15 11.53 -10.37
C ILE A 169 4.52 12.21 -10.24
N GLU A 170 4.71 13.39 -10.82
CA GLU A 170 5.95 14.14 -10.68
C GLU A 170 6.25 14.48 -9.22
N ASP A 171 5.25 14.88 -8.44
CA ASP A 171 5.41 15.20 -7.03
C ASP A 171 5.85 13.97 -6.23
N HIS A 172 5.29 12.80 -6.53
CA HIS A 172 5.68 11.54 -5.87
C HIS A 172 7.12 11.14 -6.21
N LEU A 173 7.53 11.31 -7.47
CA LEU A 173 8.91 11.06 -7.88
C LEU A 173 9.88 12.01 -7.18
N ARG A 174 9.55 13.30 -7.10
CA ARG A 174 10.34 14.32 -6.39
C ARG A 174 10.39 14.07 -4.89
N PHE A 175 9.28 13.64 -4.29
CA PHE A 175 9.20 13.25 -2.89
C PHE A 175 10.17 12.10 -2.60
N HIS A 176 10.11 11.00 -3.34
CA HIS A 176 11.02 9.87 -3.15
C HIS A 176 12.49 10.24 -3.39
N ALA A 177 12.77 11.06 -4.40
CA ALA A 177 14.11 11.52 -4.72
C ALA A 177 14.78 12.30 -3.57
N GLN A 178 14.01 12.92 -2.66
CA GLN A 178 14.57 13.59 -1.48
C GLN A 178 15.19 12.60 -0.48
N TYR A 179 14.67 11.37 -0.42
CA TYR A 179 15.08 10.34 0.53
C TYR A 179 16.01 9.28 -0.07
N LEU A 180 16.10 9.21 -1.41
CA LEU A 180 16.93 8.23 -2.12
C LEU A 180 18.36 8.71 -2.45
N LYS A 181 18.70 9.95 -2.09
CA LYS A 181 20.07 10.47 -2.22
C LYS A 181 21.07 9.75 -1.31
#